data_AF-A0A7K0NWP9-F1
#
_entry.id   AF-A0A7K0NWP9-F1
#
_cell.length_a   1.000
_cell.length_b   1.000
_cell.length_c   1.000
_cell.angle_alpha   90.00
_cell.angle_beta   90.00
_cell.angle_gamma   90.00
#
_symmetry.space_group_name_H-M   'P 1'
#
loop_
_entity.id
_entity.type
_entity.pdbx_description
1 polymer ?
#
loop_
_entity_poly.entity_id
_entity_poly.type
_entity_poly.pdbx_seq_one_letter_code
_entity_poly.pdbx_strand_id
1 'polypeptide(L)' 'SAVVGETYEFTAMYPGFAKDARDEGFDEIADWMATLARAEKTHAGRFKRALDTLRGTTVDANA' A
#
# COMPACT_ATOMS: atom_id res chain seq x y z
N SER A 1 8.90 -2.64 -9.39
CA SER A 1 8.14 -3.90 -9.22
C SER A 1 6.81 -3.55 -8.54
N ALA A 2 5.80 -4.43 -8.60
CA ALA A 2 4.51 -4.19 -7.93
C ALA A 2 4.71 -3.86 -6.43
N VAL A 3 5.50 -4.66 -5.70
CA VAL A 3 5.80 -4.41 -4.27
C VAL A 3 6.35 -3.00 -4.02
N VAL A 4 7.27 -2.50 -4.86
CA VAL A 4 7.87 -1.17 -4.69
C VAL A 4 6.88 -0.06 -5.00
N GLY A 5 6.10 -0.21 -6.07
CA GLY A 5 5.07 0.77 -6.45
C GLY A 5 4.01 0.91 -5.37
N GLU A 6 3.40 -0.21 -4.98
CA GLU A 6 2.39 -0.26 -3.91
C GLU A 6 2.95 0.30 -2.58
N THR A 7 4.22 0.00 -2.26
CA THR A 7 4.88 0.55 -1.07
C THR A 7 5.01 2.06 -1.14
N TYR A 8 5.44 2.61 -2.28
CA TYR A 8 5.49 4.06 -2.48
C TYR A 8 4.11 4.69 -2.36
N GLU A 9 3.08 4.04 -2.89
CA GLU A 9 1.71 4.54 -2.85
C GLU A 9 1.17 4.65 -1.41
N PHE A 10 1.32 3.62 -0.57
CA PHE A 10 0.81 3.69 0.81
C PHE A 10 1.71 4.45 1.80
N THR A 11 3.01 4.61 1.52
CA THR A 11 3.95 5.28 2.45
C THR A 11 4.18 6.75 2.14
N ALA A 12 4.03 7.16 0.89
CA ALA A 12 4.36 8.52 0.46
C ALA A 12 3.24 9.16 -0.39
N MET A 13 2.85 8.53 -1.51
CA MET A 13 1.99 9.18 -2.50
C MET A 13 0.59 9.51 -1.95
N TYR A 14 -0.18 8.51 -1.54
CA TYR A 14 -1.55 8.74 -1.03
C TYR A 14 -1.58 9.51 0.30
N PRO A 15 -0.65 9.29 1.25
CA PRO A 15 -0.53 10.18 2.41
C PRO A 15 -0.26 11.65 2.03
N GLY A 16 0.60 11.89 1.03
CA GLY A 16 0.85 13.23 0.50
C GLY A 16 -0.40 13.85 -0.10
N PHE A 17 -1.09 13.12 -0.98
CA PHE A 17 -2.35 13.59 -1.59
C PHE A 17 -3.46 13.82 -0.56
N ALA A 18 -3.55 12.98 0.47
CA ALA A 18 -4.50 13.20 1.56
C ALA A 18 -4.21 14.50 2.30
N LYS A 19 -2.93 14.79 2.57
CA LYS A 19 -2.52 16.04 3.20
C LYS A 19 -2.84 17.24 2.31
N ASP A 20 -2.45 17.20 1.05
CA ASP A 20 -2.70 18.29 0.11
C ASP A 20 -4.20 18.55 -0.05
N ALA A 21 -5.03 17.50 -0.14
CA ALA A 21 -6.48 17.62 -0.18
C ALA A 21 -7.06 18.25 1.11
N ARG A 22 -6.54 17.94 2.30
CA ARG A 22 -6.94 18.61 3.55
C ARG A 22 -6.57 20.09 3.54
N ASP A 23 -5.35 20.41 3.11
CA ASP A 23 -4.85 21.79 3.05
C ASP A 23 -5.66 22.66 2.07
N GLU A 24 -6.19 22.05 1.00
CA GLU A 24 -7.06 22.70 0.01
C GLU A 24 -8.55 22.72 0.42
N GLY A 25 -8.92 22.11 1.55
CA GLY A 25 -10.30 22.08 2.07
C GLY A 25 -11.19 20.97 1.48
N PHE A 26 -10.61 19.98 0.82
CA PHE A 26 -11.30 18.81 0.25
C PHE A 26 -11.29 17.62 1.22
N ASP A 27 -12.01 17.74 2.32
CA ASP A 27 -12.02 16.74 3.41
C ASP A 27 -12.44 15.33 2.97
N GLU A 28 -13.47 15.22 2.13
CA GLU A 28 -13.94 13.92 1.62
C GLU A 28 -12.89 13.26 0.72
N ILE A 29 -12.22 14.04 -0.13
CA ILE A 29 -11.17 13.52 -1.02
C ILE A 29 -9.99 13.03 -0.19
N ALA A 30 -9.61 13.76 0.86
CA ALA A 30 -8.55 13.34 1.76
C ALA A 30 -8.86 11.99 2.44
N ASP A 31 -10.10 11.76 2.84
CA ASP A 31 -10.53 10.47 3.43
C ASP A 31 -10.51 9.32 2.42
N TRP A 32 -10.84 9.61 1.16
CA TRP A 32 -10.66 8.66 0.06
C TRP A 32 -9.18 8.33 -0.16
N MET A 33 -8.29 9.32 -0.23
CA MET A 33 -6.84 9.09 -0.39
C MET A 33 -6.27 8.26 0.77
N ALA A 34 -6.68 8.56 2.01
CA ALA A 34 -6.30 7.75 3.18
C ALA A 34 -6.83 6.31 3.10
N THR A 35 -8.00 6.10 2.50
CA THR A 35 -8.57 4.77 2.25
C THR A 35 -7.77 4.00 1.20
N LEU A 36 -7.39 4.64 0.11
CA LEU A 36 -6.54 4.04 -0.93
C LEU A 36 -5.19 3.63 -0.35
N ALA A 37 -4.54 4.47 0.46
CA ALA A 37 -3.30 4.09 1.15
C ALA A 37 -3.44 2.77 1.96
N ARG A 38 -4.58 2.54 2.62
CA ARG A 38 -4.80 1.28 3.36
C ARG A 38 -4.97 0.07 2.41
N ALA A 39 -5.58 0.27 1.25
CA ALA A 39 -5.71 -0.77 0.23
C ALA A 39 -4.33 -1.18 -0.31
N GLU A 40 -3.49 -0.22 -0.70
CA GLU A 40 -2.18 -0.52 -1.29
C GLU A 40 -1.21 -1.16 -0.29
N LYS A 41 -1.34 -0.86 1.01
CA LYS A 41 -0.62 -1.61 2.06
C LYS A 41 -0.95 -3.10 2.03
N THR A 42 -2.21 -3.44 1.77
CA THR A 42 -2.67 -4.83 1.65
C THR A 42 -2.13 -5.47 0.37
N HIS A 43 -2.16 -4.75 -0.76
CA HIS A 43 -1.60 -5.21 -2.03
C HIS A 43 -0.09 -5.47 -1.94
N ALA A 44 0.69 -4.51 -1.43
CA ALA A 44 2.12 -4.66 -1.19
C ALA A 44 2.44 -5.92 -0.37
N GLY A 45 1.68 -6.16 0.70
CA GLY A 45 1.81 -7.35 1.54
C GLY A 45 1.51 -8.66 0.78
N ARG A 46 0.45 -8.69 -0.05
CA ARG A 46 0.10 -9.87 -0.87
C ARG A 46 1.16 -10.15 -1.92
N PHE A 47 1.63 -9.13 -2.63
CA PHE A 47 2.67 -9.29 -3.65
C PHE A 47 4.01 -9.71 -3.05
N LYS A 48 4.37 -9.17 -1.88
CA LYS A 48 5.57 -9.61 -1.16
C LYS A 48 5.49 -11.09 -0.81
N ARG A 49 4.39 -11.54 -0.20
CA ARG A 49 4.18 -12.97 0.11
C ARG A 49 4.24 -13.85 -1.13
N ALA A 50 3.57 -13.46 -2.21
CA ALA A 50 3.60 -14.22 -3.46
C ALA A 50 5.03 -14.33 -4.02
N LEU A 51 5.80 -13.24 -3.99
CA LEU A 51 7.19 -13.23 -4.43
C LEU A 51 8.08 -14.12 -3.55
N ASP A 52 7.89 -14.06 -2.22
CA ASP A 52 8.64 -14.89 -1.27
C ASP A 52 8.36 -16.38 -1.48
N THR A 53 7.11 -16.75 -1.77
CA THR A 53 6.71 -18.12 -2.14
C THR A 53 7.37 -18.56 -3.45
N LEU A 54 7.36 -17.71 -4.48
CA LEU A 54 7.99 -18.04 -5.78
C LEU A 54 9.52 -18.18 -5.67
N ARG A 55 10.15 -17.48 -4.73
CA ARG A 55 11.58 -17.57 -4.47
C ARG A 55 11.98 -18.77 -3.61
N GLY A 56 11.01 -19.57 -3.15
CA GLY A 56 11.26 -20.69 -2.23
C GLY A 56 11.71 -20.22 -0.84
N THR A 57 11.51 -18.93 -0.52
CA THR A 57 11.85 -18.33 0.77
C THR A 57 10.75 -18.50 1.83
N THR A 58 9.59 -19.03 1.45
CA THR A 58 8.54 -19.43 2.38
C THR A 58 8.54 -20.96 2.48
N VAL A 59 9.09 -21.49 3.59
CA VAL A 59 8.79 -22.86 4.02
C VAL A 59 7.51 -22.75 4.85
N ASP A 60 6.46 -23.44 4.42
CA ASP A 60 5.16 -23.41 5.07
C ASP A 60 5.29 -23.72 6.57
N ALA A 61 4.83 -22.80 7.43
CA ALA A 61 4.81 -22.97 8.88
C ALA A 61 3.70 -23.93 9.38
N ASN A 62 3.25 -24.84 8.52
CA ASN A 62 2.23 -25.86 8.81
C ASN A 62 2.63 -27.26 8.27
N ALA A 63 3.94 -27.57 8.23
CA ALA A 63 4.43 -28.95 8.29
C ALA A 63 4.64 -29.38 9.74
#